data_AF-A0A3S1MX91-F1
#
_entry.id   AF-A0A3S1MX91-F1
#
_cell.length_a   1.000
_cell.length_b   1.000
_cell.length_c   1.000
_cell.angle_alpha   90.00
_cell.angle_beta   90.00
_cell.angle_gamma   90.00
#
_symmetry.space_group_name_H-M   'P 1'
#
loop_
_entity.id
_entity.type
_entity.pdbx_description
1 polymer ?
#
loop_
_entity_poly.entity_id
_entity_poly.type
_entity_poly.pdbx_seq_one_letter_code
_entity_poly.pdbx_strand_id
1 'polypeptide(L)'
;MTIEATSPDQRYAAFRHRPYLSYWTARFLTTFATQIVSVAVGWQIYDLTRNPFDLGIVGIVQFLPSLLLVLVTGVVADRFGRRLIMTLSSLVEA
;
A
#
# COMPACT_ATOMS: atom_id res chain seq x y z
N MET A 1 26.84 28.91 10.01
CA MET A 1 25.77 28.39 9.14
C MET A 1 26.43 27.81 7.90
N THR A 2 26.99 26.60 8.00
CA THR A 2 27.65 25.90 6.90
C THR A 2 26.68 24.87 6.35
N ILE A 3 26.12 25.15 5.16
CA ILE A 3 25.30 24.19 4.43
C ILE A 3 26.25 23.11 3.91
N GLU A 4 26.28 21.97 4.60
CA GLU A 4 27.00 20.78 4.15
C GLU A 4 26.28 20.27 2.89
N ALA A 5 26.89 20.50 1.73
CA ALA A 5 26.39 20.00 0.46
C ALA A 5 26.42 18.47 0.50
N THR A 6 25.27 17.84 0.76
CA THR A 6 25.09 16.38 0.62
C THR A 6 25.53 15.99 -0.78
N SER A 7 26.61 15.23 -0.89
CA SER A 7 27.13 14.77 -2.18
C SER A 7 26.04 14.01 -2.95
N PRO A 8 25.96 14.14 -4.29
CA PRO A 8 24.90 13.51 -5.09
C PRO A 8 24.77 12.00 -4.85
N ASP A 9 25.89 11.36 -4.53
CA ASP A 9 26.00 9.91 -4.32
C ASP A 9 25.34 9.41 -3.03
N GLN A 10 25.14 10.27 -2.03
CA GLN A 10 24.45 9.89 -0.78
C GLN A 10 22.93 9.74 -0.98
N ARG A 11 22.34 10.36 -2.01
CA ARG A 11 20.88 10.26 -2.28
C ARG A 11 20.43 8.84 -2.64
N TYR A 12 21.32 8.02 -3.21
CA TYR A 12 21.03 6.64 -3.59
C TYR A 12 21.63 5.59 -2.65
N ALA A 13 22.18 6.01 -1.49
CA ALA A 13 22.81 5.11 -0.53
C ALA A 13 21.86 4.00 -0.04
N ALA A 14 20.55 4.27 0.05
CA ALA A 14 19.52 3.30 0.43
C ALA A 14 19.46 2.10 -0.53
N PHE A 15 19.65 2.31 -1.84
CA PHE A 15 19.63 1.26 -2.85
C PHE A 15 20.91 0.41 -2.88
N ARG A 16 21.94 0.77 -2.11
CA ARG A 16 23.18 -0.02 -2.02
C ARG A 16 23.02 -1.26 -1.12
N HIS A 17 21.96 -1.29 -0.31
CA HIS A 17 21.63 -2.44 0.53
C HIS A 17 20.73 -3.42 -0.23
N ARG A 18 21.28 -4.57 -0.64
CA ARG A 18 20.54 -5.64 -1.36
C ARG A 18 19.23 -6.06 -0.67
N PRO A 19 19.16 -6.17 0.68
CA PRO A 19 17.89 -6.49 1.37
C PRO A 19 16.83 -5.39 1.24
N TYR A 20 17.26 -4.12 1.17
CA TYR A 20 16.35 -2.99 0.97
C TYR A 20 15.80 -3.00 -0.47
N LEU A 21 16.63 -3.28 -1.47
CA LEU A 21 16.20 -3.44 -2.86
C LEU A 21 15.20 -4.59 -3.03
N SER A 22 15.44 -5.76 -2.41
CA SER A 22 14.51 -6.89 -2.49
C SER A 22 13.17 -6.57 -1.82
N TYR A 23 13.19 -5.91 -0.66
CA TYR A 23 11.97 -5.46 0.00
C TYR A 23 11.22 -4.42 -0.85
N TRP A 24 11.94 -3.44 -1.41
CA TRP A 24 11.35 -2.38 -2.22
C TRP A 24 10.73 -2.91 -3.51
N THR A 25 11.43 -3.80 -4.22
CA THR A 25 10.92 -4.41 -5.46
C THR A 25 9.73 -5.34 -5.18
N ALA A 26 9.79 -6.16 -4.13
CA ALA A 26 8.66 -6.98 -3.70
C ALA A 26 7.46 -6.09 -3.36
N ARG A 27 7.66 -5.01 -2.59
CA ARG A 27 6.60 -4.07 -2.24
C ARG A 27 5.97 -3.43 -3.47
N PHE A 28 6.80 -2.97 -4.39
CA PHE A 28 6.35 -2.37 -5.63
C PHE A 28 5.52 -3.35 -6.46
N LEU A 29 6.00 -4.58 -6.62
CA LEU A 29 5.32 -5.61 -7.40
C LEU A 29 4.00 -6.04 -6.76
N THR A 30 3.96 -6.20 -5.44
CA THR A 30 2.73 -6.50 -4.69
C THR A 30 1.70 -5.40 -4.88
N THR A 31 2.08 -4.13 -4.67
CA THR A 31 1.15 -3.01 -4.89
C THR A 31 0.66 -2.94 -6.34
N PHE A 32 1.54 -3.22 -7.31
CA PHE A 32 1.15 -3.25 -8.72
C PHE A 32 0.15 -4.38 -9.02
N ALA A 33 0.38 -5.58 -8.48
CA ALA A 33 -0.54 -6.71 -8.61
C ALA A 33 -1.92 -6.38 -8.00
N THR A 34 -1.97 -5.72 -6.83
CA THR A 34 -3.22 -5.28 -6.21
C THR A 34 -4.02 -4.33 -7.11
N GLN A 35 -3.35 -3.40 -7.79
CA GLN A 35 -4.03 -2.49 -8.72
C GLN A 35 -4.62 -3.22 -9.92
N ILE A 36 -3.91 -4.21 -10.46
CA ILE A 36 -4.42 -5.06 -11.53
C ILE A 36 -5.66 -5.82 -11.06
N VAL A 37 -5.60 -6.44 -9.88
CA VAL A 37 -6.72 -7.18 -9.30
C VAL A 37 -7.93 -6.28 -9.09
N SER A 38 -7.75 -5.06 -8.57
CA SER A 38 -8.85 -4.11 -8.37
C SER A 38 -9.57 -3.78 -9.69
N VAL A 39 -8.83 -3.54 -10.78
CA VAL A 39 -9.41 -3.30 -12.12
C VAL A 39 -10.08 -4.55 -12.66
N ALA A 40 -9.43 -5.72 -12.54
CA ALA A 40 -9.95 -6.98 -13.04
C ALA A 40 -11.25 -7.38 -12.33
N VAL A 41 -11.34 -7.21 -11.01
CA VAL A 41 -12.56 -7.45 -10.22
C VAL A 41 -13.69 -6.52 -10.67
N GLY A 42 -13.40 -5.24 -10.91
CA GLY A 42 -14.41 -4.31 -11.43
C GLY A 42 -14.95 -4.73 -12.80
N TRP A 43 -14.07 -5.12 -13.72
CA TRP A 43 -14.45 -5.63 -15.03
C TRP A 43 -15.22 -6.96 -14.96
N GLN A 44 -14.80 -7.88 -14.09
CA GLN A 44 -15.45 -9.18 -13.92
C GLN A 44 -16.90 -9.03 -13.43
N ILE A 45 -17.14 -8.11 -12.50
CA ILE A 45 -18.48 -7.84 -11.97
C ILE A 45 -19.35 -7.18 -13.04
N TYR A 46 -18.78 -6.25 -13.82
CA TYR A 46 -19.49 -5.67 -14.96
C TYR A 46 -19.88 -6.71 -16.02
N ASP A 47 -18.99 -7.64 -16.35
CA ASP A 47 -19.26 -8.69 -17.34
C ASP A 47 -20.35 -9.67 -16.87
N LEU A 48 -20.39 -9.94 -15.55
CA LEU A 48 -21.39 -10.81 -14.94
C LEU A 48 -22.78 -10.18 -14.86
N THR A 49 -22.92 -8.93 -14.42
CA THR A 49 -24.24 -8.32 -14.23
C THR A 49 -24.69 -7.39 -15.37
N ARG A 50 -23.79 -6.94 -16.25
CA ARG A 50 -24.01 -5.90 -17.29
C ARG A 50 -24.68 -4.62 -16.78
N ASN A 51 -24.66 -4.40 -15.46
CA ASN A 51 -25.32 -3.29 -14.80
C ASN A 51 -24.27 -2.36 -14.18
N PRO A 52 -24.18 -1.10 -14.61
CA PRO A 52 -23.23 -0.13 -14.04
C PRO A 52 -23.49 0.21 -12.56
N PHE A 53 -24.65 -0.13 -12.00
CA PHE A 53 -24.93 0.07 -10.57
C PHE A 53 -24.05 -0.81 -9.66
N ASP A 54 -23.76 -2.04 -10.08
CA ASP A 54 -22.96 -2.98 -9.28
C ASP A 54 -21.49 -2.56 -9.20
N LEU A 55 -20.96 -1.95 -10.26
CA LEU A 55 -19.64 -1.30 -10.25
C LEU A 55 -19.57 -0.21 -9.17
N GLY A 56 -20.64 0.57 -8.99
CA GLY A 56 -20.74 1.58 -7.94
C GLY A 56 -20.69 0.98 -6.54
N ILE A 57 -21.43 -0.12 -6.30
CA ILE A 57 -21.40 -0.85 -5.03
C ILE A 57 -20.02 -1.45 -4.77
N VAL A 58 -19.36 -2.00 -5.78
CA VAL A 58 -18.00 -2.56 -5.66
C VAL A 58 -16.99 -1.50 -5.24
N GLY A 59 -17.12 -0.27 -5.77
CA GLY A 59 -16.31 0.87 -5.32
C GLY A 59 -16.56 1.20 -3.84
N ILE A 60 -17.82 1.22 -3.41
CA ILE A 60 -18.19 1.46 -2.01
C ILE A 60 -17.65 0.36 -1.09
N VAL A 61 -17.78 -0.92 -1.48
CA VAL A 61 -17.28 -2.06 -0.67
C VAL A 61 -15.75 -2.07 -0.58
N GLN A 62 -15.03 -1.60 -1.59
CA GLN A 62 -13.57 -1.44 -1.51
C GLN A 62 -13.15 -0.24 -0.64
N PHE A 63 -13.90 0.85 -0.69
CA PHE A 63 -13.56 2.10 0.00
C PHE A 63 -13.98 2.14 1.48
N LEU A 64 -15.19 1.67 1.77
CA LEU A 64 -15.81 1.74 3.09
C LEU A 64 -14.98 1.11 4.22
N PRO A 65 -14.45 -0.12 4.10
CA PRO A 65 -13.60 -0.70 5.15
C PRO A 65 -12.32 0.11 5.35
N SER A 66 -11.71 0.62 4.28
CA SER A 66 -10.52 1.46 4.36
C SER A 66 -10.80 2.77 5.11
N LEU A 67 -11.95 3.40 4.84
CA LEU A 67 -12.39 4.62 5.51
C LEU A 67 -12.63 4.39 7.01
N LEU A 68 -13.29 3.29 7.38
CA LEU A 68 -13.55 2.95 8.77
C LEU A 68 -12.26 2.62 9.53
N LEU A 69 -11.37 1.86 8.88
CA LEU A 69 -10.10 1.45 9.48
C LEU A 69 -9.11 2.60 9.59
N VAL A 70 -9.16 3.64 8.73
CA VAL A 70 -8.20 4.75 8.80
C VAL A 70 -8.20 5.45 10.17
N LEU A 71 -9.39 5.61 10.77
CA LEU A 71 -9.57 6.20 12.10
C LEU A 71 -8.94 5.31 13.19
N VAL A 72 -9.10 3.98 13.07
CA VAL A 72 -8.53 3.02 14.00
C VAL A 72 -7.02 2.94 13.86
N THR A 73 -6.51 2.91 12.62
CA THR A 73 -5.07 2.80 12.34
C THR A 73 -4.28 3.98 12.90
N GLY A 74 -4.83 5.20 12.90
CA GLY A 74 -4.16 6.36 13.51
C GLY A 74 -3.95 6.21 15.01
N VAL A 75 -4.99 5.79 15.74
CA VAL A 75 -4.90 5.59 17.20
C VAL A 75 -3.98 4.42 17.57
N VAL A 76 -4.02 3.35 16.78
CA VAL A 76 -3.13 2.18 16.96
C VAL A 76 -1.68 2.55 16.60
N ALA A 77 -1.46 3.35 15.55
CA ALA A 77 -0.16 3.87 15.12
C ALA A 77 0.58 4.64 16.21
N ASP A 78 -0.15 5.48 16.93
CA ASP A 78 0.45 6.34 17.95
C ASP A 78 0.69 5.59 19.27
N ARG A 79 -0.05 4.51 19.55
CA ARG A 79 0.07 3.74 20.79
C ARG A 79 1.05 2.57 20.72
N PHE A 80 1.21 1.93 19.58
CA PHE A 80 2.06 0.74 19.44
C PHE A 80 3.35 1.09 18.69
N GLY A 81 4.51 0.73 19.27
CA GLY A 81 5.81 1.09 18.69
C GLY A 81 5.95 0.67 17.22
N ARG A 82 6.52 1.54 16.37
CA ARG A 82 6.65 1.41 14.89
C ARG A 82 7.00 0.00 14.38
N ARG A 83 7.81 -0.75 15.13
CA ARG A 83 8.26 -2.10 14.75
C ARG A 83 7.14 -3.14 14.79
N LEU A 84 6.24 -3.08 15.79
CA LEU A 84 5.11 -4.00 15.90
C LEU A 84 4.11 -3.78 14.76
N ILE A 85 3.87 -2.52 14.43
CA ILE A 85 2.90 -2.13 13.41
C ILE A 85 3.39 -2.53 12.03
N MET A 86 4.66 -2.28 11.70
CA MET A 86 5.23 -2.75 10.44
C MET A 86 5.09 -4.27 10.28
N THR A 87 5.36 -5.05 11.34
CA THR A 87 5.20 -6.51 11.29
C THR A 87 3.75 -6.94 11.11
N LEU A 88 2.81 -6.34 11.86
CA LEU A 88 1.38 -6.67 11.76
C LEU A 88 0.81 -6.29 10.38
N SER A 89 1.15 -5.11 9.86
CA SER A 89 0.72 -4.67 8.54
C SER A 89 1.24 -5.61 7.45
N SER A 90 2.52 -6.00 7.49
CA SER A 90 3.06 -6.96 6.53
C SER A 90 2.45 -8.36 6.63
N LEU A 91 1.98 -8.76 7.81
CA LEU A 91 1.36 -10.08 8.02
C LEU A 91 -0.09 -10.11 7.55
N VAL A 92 -0.83 -9.00 7.68
CA VAL A 92 -2.18 -8.84 7.13
C VAL A 92 -2.17 -8.77 5.60
N GLU A 93 -1.08 -8.28 5.02
CA GLU A 93 -0.92 -8.13 3.56
C GLU A 93 -0.43 -9.41 2.86
N ALA A 94 0.02 -10.42 3.62
CA ALA A 94 0.49 -11.71 3.11
C ALA A 94 -0.66 -12.71 2.95
#